data_AF-A0A2T4VRH9-F1
#
_entry.id   AF-A0A2T4VRH9-F1
#
_cell.length_a   1.000
_cell.length_b   1.000
_cell.length_c   1.000
_cell.angle_alpha   90.00
_cell.angle_beta   90.00
_cell.angle_gamma   90.00
#
_symmetry.space_group_name_H-M   'P 1'
#
loop_
_entity.id
_entity.type
_entity.pdbx_description
1 polymer ?
#
loop_
_entity_poly.entity_id
_entity_poly.type
_entity_poly.pdbx_seq_one_letter_code
_entity_poly.pdbx_strand_id
1 'polypeptide(L)'
;MAACIPDARDPSCVVHTRLEQVRQRVYQMALGSEDCNDAHTLRHESALQVACDVVPHSSSPLSSQPTLCRLENAVNGRATGHGSCRTRRRGHAAEVRFRLLHPAGA
;
A
#
# COMPACT_ATOMS: atom_id res chain seq x y z
N MET A 1 11.68 -11.94 1.42
CA MET A 1 10.59 -11.67 0.44
C MET A 1 10.96 -10.53 -0.51
N ALA A 2 11.29 -9.32 -0.03
CA ALA A 2 11.64 -8.21 -0.93
C ALA A 2 12.91 -8.43 -1.80
N ALA A 3 13.87 -9.23 -1.34
CA ALA A 3 15.10 -9.53 -2.08
C ALA A 3 14.86 -10.21 -3.45
N CYS A 4 13.67 -10.80 -3.67
CA CYS A 4 13.31 -11.46 -4.92
C CYS A 4 12.73 -10.49 -5.97
N ILE A 5 12.50 -9.23 -5.60
CA ILE A 5 11.94 -8.20 -6.48
C ILE A 5 13.06 -7.20 -6.78
N PRO A 6 13.66 -7.23 -7.99
CA PRO A 6 14.68 -6.27 -8.38
C PRO A 6 14.15 -4.84 -8.23
N ASP A 7 14.99 -3.97 -7.66
CA ASP A 7 14.69 -2.57 -7.50
C ASP A 7 15.68 -1.71 -8.29
N ALA A 8 15.29 -1.36 -9.52
CA ALA A 8 16.08 -0.52 -10.41
C ALA A 8 15.83 0.99 -10.19
N ARG A 9 15.07 1.37 -9.17
CA ARG A 9 14.81 2.78 -8.84
C ARG A 9 16.07 3.41 -8.27
N ASP A 10 16.27 4.70 -8.54
CA ASP A 10 17.31 5.49 -7.89
C ASP A 10 17.05 5.51 -6.37
N PRO A 11 17.97 4.98 -5.53
CA PRO A 11 17.79 4.91 -4.08
C PRO A 11 17.53 6.28 -3.43
N SER A 12 18.07 7.36 -3.99
CA SER A 12 17.86 8.72 -3.47
C SER A 12 16.41 9.21 -3.63
N CYS A 13 15.66 8.61 -4.57
CA CYS A 13 14.26 8.90 -4.85
C CYS A 13 13.30 7.90 -4.19
N VAL A 14 13.79 6.91 -3.44
CA VAL A 14 12.96 5.87 -2.83
C VAL A 14 12.45 6.32 -1.46
N VAL A 15 11.16 6.69 -1.43
CA VAL A 15 10.43 6.96 -0.18
C VAL A 15 9.85 5.67 0.42
N HIS A 16 9.37 4.75 -0.44
CA HIS A 16 8.70 3.52 -0.02
C HIS A 16 9.49 2.30 -0.50
N THR A 17 9.94 1.49 0.47
CA THR A 17 10.71 0.28 0.18
C THR A 17 9.85 -0.77 -0.53
N ARG A 18 10.47 -1.68 -1.29
CA ARG A 18 9.74 -2.82 -1.89
C ARG A 18 9.07 -3.68 -0.82
N LEU A 19 9.69 -3.85 0.33
CA LEU A 19 9.13 -4.62 1.43
C LEU A 19 7.82 -3.99 1.96
N GLU A 20 7.84 -2.69 2.21
CA GLU A 20 6.66 -1.93 2.63
C GLU A 20 5.53 -2.04 1.60
N GLN A 21 5.83 -1.80 0.31
CA GLN A 21 4.83 -1.87 -0.76
C GLN A 21 4.21 -3.26 -0.89
N VAL A 22 5.00 -4.32 -0.77
CA VAL A 22 4.52 -5.71 -0.82
C VAL A 22 3.65 -6.03 0.38
N ARG A 23 4.05 -5.63 1.59
CA ARG A 23 3.25 -5.82 2.81
C ARG A 23 1.90 -5.12 2.70
N GLN A 24 1.93 -3.84 2.34
CA GLN A 24 0.72 -3.05 2.12
C GLN A 24 -0.20 -3.76 1.13
N ARG A 25 0.34 -4.32 0.04
CA ARG A 25 -0.47 -4.99 -0.96
C ARG A 25 -1.07 -6.30 -0.46
N VAL A 26 -0.28 -7.13 0.22
CA VAL A 26 -0.76 -8.39 0.81
C VAL A 26 -1.89 -8.12 1.81
N TYR A 27 -1.75 -7.11 2.67
CA TYR A 27 -2.80 -6.76 3.62
C TYR A 27 -4.04 -6.18 2.94
N GLN A 28 -3.89 -5.33 1.93
CA GLN A 28 -5.04 -4.82 1.17
C GLN A 28 -5.82 -5.94 0.48
N MET A 29 -5.13 -6.92 -0.13
CA MET A 29 -5.78 -8.10 -0.70
C MET A 29 -6.52 -8.91 0.37
N ALA A 30 -5.90 -9.12 1.54
CA ALA A 30 -6.53 -9.84 2.66
C ALA A 30 -7.76 -9.11 3.23
N LEU A 31 -7.81 -7.78 3.11
CA LEU A 31 -8.94 -6.94 3.52
C LEU A 31 -10.05 -6.82 2.46
N GLY A 32 -9.89 -7.47 1.30
CA GLY A 32 -10.86 -7.41 0.18
C GLY A 32 -10.66 -6.23 -0.77
N SER A 33 -9.56 -5.47 -0.65
CA SER A 33 -9.17 -4.43 -1.60
C SER A 33 -8.31 -5.03 -2.72
N GLU A 34 -8.99 -5.75 -3.63
CA GLU A 34 -8.39 -6.49 -4.75
C GLU A 34 -7.78 -5.57 -5.80
N ASP A 35 -8.40 -4.42 -6.07
CA ASP A 35 -7.86 -3.40 -6.97
C ASP A 35 -7.15 -2.33 -6.12
N CYS A 36 -5.99 -1.81 -6.57
CA CYS A 36 -5.26 -0.76 -5.82
C CYS A 36 -6.06 0.55 -5.60
N ASN A 37 -7.31 0.66 -6.05
CA ASN A 37 -8.13 1.88 -6.05
C ASN A 37 -8.29 2.51 -4.65
N ASP A 38 -8.41 1.69 -3.62
CA ASP A 38 -8.61 2.15 -2.24
C ASP A 38 -7.30 2.57 -1.56
N ALA A 39 -6.15 2.27 -2.16
CA ALA A 39 -4.85 2.55 -1.56
C ALA A 39 -4.61 4.04 -1.29
N HIS A 40 -5.25 4.94 -2.04
CA HIS A 40 -5.17 6.38 -1.75
C HIS A 40 -5.80 6.75 -0.41
N THR A 41 -6.89 6.09 -0.02
CA THR A 41 -7.57 6.30 1.26
C THR A 41 -6.87 5.49 2.35
N LEU A 42 -6.67 4.19 2.11
CA LEU A 42 -6.14 3.25 3.09
C LEU A 42 -4.72 3.57 3.55
N ARG A 43 -3.94 4.33 2.78
CA ARG A 43 -2.57 4.71 3.18
C ARG A 43 -2.49 5.51 4.47
N HIS A 44 -3.61 6.10 4.90
CA HIS A 44 -3.74 6.90 6.12
C HIS A 44 -4.34 6.12 7.29
N GLU A 45 -4.78 4.88 7.08
CA GLU A 45 -5.36 4.05 8.14
C GLU A 45 -4.26 3.58 9.11
N SER A 46 -4.37 3.99 10.37
CA SER A 46 -3.36 3.69 11.41
C SER A 46 -3.14 2.18 11.58
N ALA A 47 -4.19 1.37 11.48
CA ALA A 47 -4.08 -0.09 11.58
C ALA A 47 -3.24 -0.68 10.44
N LEU A 48 -3.43 -0.18 9.21
CA LEU A 48 -2.66 -0.65 8.06
C LEU A 48 -1.21 -0.16 8.12
N GLN A 49 -0.99 1.06 8.61
CA GLN A 49 0.35 1.61 8.86
C GLN A 49 1.12 0.75 9.86
N VAL A 50 0.52 0.44 11.02
CA VAL A 50 1.11 -0.43 12.04
C VAL A 50 1.41 -1.82 11.47
N ALA A 51 0.48 -2.42 10.73
CA ALA A 51 0.69 -3.73 10.10
C ALA A 51 1.88 -3.74 9.13
N CYS A 52 2.18 -2.60 8.50
CA CYS A 52 3.30 -2.45 7.56
C CYS A 52 4.61 -2.00 8.22
N ASP A 53 4.70 -1.94 9.55
CA ASP A 53 5.82 -1.36 10.31
C ASP A 53 6.04 0.15 10.04
N VAL A 54 4.97 0.89 9.75
CA VAL A 54 4.98 2.34 9.55
C VAL A 54 4.36 3.05 10.75
N VAL A 55 5.03 4.09 11.25
CA VAL A 55 4.54 4.90 12.37
C VAL A 55 3.29 5.67 11.95
N PRO A 56 2.17 5.53 12.68
CA PRO A 56 0.97 6.27 12.37
C PRO A 56 1.13 7.77 12.51
N HIS A 57 0.35 8.54 11.73
CA HIS A 57 0.39 10.01 11.70
C HIS A 57 1.77 10.61 11.34
N SER A 58 2.70 9.80 10.82
CA SER A 58 3.96 10.31 10.25
C SER A 58 3.70 11.16 9.01
N SER A 59 4.67 12.02 8.67
CA SER A 59 4.62 12.85 7.47
C SER A 59 4.66 12.04 6.16
N SER A 60 5.05 10.77 6.21
CA SER A 60 5.14 9.86 5.06
C SER A 60 4.18 8.67 5.23
N PRO A 61 2.90 8.81 4.82
CA PRO A 61 1.95 7.70 4.84
C PRO A 61 2.32 6.65 3.79
N LEU A 62 1.76 5.43 3.89
CA LEU A 62 2.03 4.30 2.99
C LEU A 62 1.93 4.66 1.49
N SER A 63 2.41 3.76 0.62
CA SER A 63 2.39 4.00 -0.82
C SER A 63 0.98 4.33 -1.35
N SER A 64 0.93 5.35 -2.20
CA SER A 64 -0.28 5.71 -2.93
C SER A 64 -0.61 4.71 -4.03
N GLN A 65 -1.86 4.72 -4.52
CA GLN A 65 -2.32 3.91 -5.65
C GLN A 65 -1.36 3.90 -6.87
N PRO A 66 -0.89 5.06 -7.41
CA PRO A 66 0.01 5.04 -8.57
C PRO A 66 1.38 4.42 -8.24
N THR A 67 1.80 4.50 -6.98
CA THR A 67 3.06 3.90 -6.52
C THR A 67 2.97 2.38 -6.47
N LEU A 68 1.86 1.84 -5.97
CA LEU A 68 1.59 0.39 -6.00
C LEU A 68 1.38 -0.13 -7.43
N CYS A 69 0.69 0.61 -8.28
CA CYS A 69 0.52 0.23 -9.69
C CYS A 69 1.88 0.14 -10.42
N ARG A 70 2.83 1.04 -10.13
CA ARG A 70 4.20 0.94 -10.64
C ARG A 70 4.95 -0.28 -10.10
N LEU A 71 4.73 -0.69 -8.85
CA LEU A 71 5.25 -1.95 -8.33
C LEU A 71 4.72 -3.14 -9.15
N GLU A 72 3.40 -3.24 -9.31
CA GLU A 72 2.77 -4.35 -10.04
C GLU A 72 3.26 -4.44 -11.50
N ASN A 73 3.42 -3.28 -12.15
CA ASN A 73 3.97 -3.20 -13.51
C ASN A 73 5.47 -3.47 -13.61
N ALA A 74 6.24 -3.21 -12.54
CA ALA A 74 7.66 -3.56 -12.51
C ALA A 74 7.87 -5.07 -12.42
N VAL A 75 6.98 -5.79 -11.72
CA VAL A 75 7.07 -7.25 -11.56
C VAL A 75 6.60 -8.00 -12.81
N ASN A 76 5.62 -7.46 -13.55
CA ASN A 76 5.06 -8.12 -14.73
C ASN A 76 5.86 -7.89 -16.03
N GLY A 77 6.96 -7.13 -15.98
CA GLY A 77 7.82 -6.83 -17.14
C GLY A 77 7.18 -5.92 -18.19
N ARG A 78 5.97 -5.38 -17.95
CA ARG A 78 5.34 -4.42 -18.84
C ARG A 78 5.74 -3.02 -18.39
N ALA A 79 6.80 -2.51 -19.00
CA ALA A 79 7.10 -1.08 -19.00
C ALA A 79 6.05 -0.34 -19.85
N THR A 80 4.78 -0.34 -19.43
CA THR A 80 3.78 0.54 -20.04
C THR A 80 4.01 1.95 -19.50
N GLY A 81 4.83 2.71 -20.23
CA GLY A 81 4.74 4.16 -20.23
C GLY A 81 3.27 4.56 -20.47
N HIS A 82 2.77 5.50 -19.67
CA HIS A 82 1.36 5.88 -19.54
C HIS A 82 0.47 4.89 -18.77
N GLY A 83 0.79 4.70 -17.49
CA GLY A 83 -0.11 4.07 -16.51
C GLY A 83 -1.33 4.95 -16.22
N SER A 84 -2.31 4.98 -17.11
CA SER A 84 -3.68 5.35 -16.77
C SER A 84 -4.33 4.17 -16.06
N CYS A 85 -3.94 3.93 -14.81
CA CYS A 85 -4.82 3.25 -13.87
C CYS A 85 -5.99 4.21 -13.63
N ARG A 86 -6.98 4.17 -14.53
CA ARG A 86 -8.21 4.94 -14.41
C ARG A 86 -8.77 4.70 -13.02
N THR A 87 -8.70 5.72 -12.17
CA THR A 87 -9.40 5.79 -10.90
C THR A 87 -10.90 5.80 -11.19
N ARG A 88 -11.49 4.63 -11.52
CA ARG A 88 -12.93 4.48 -11.34
C ARG A 88 -13.14 4.48 -9.83
N ARG A 89 -13.44 5.66 -9.28
CA ARG A 89 -13.99 5.80 -7.93
C ARG A 89 -15.30 5.01 -7.90
N ARG A 90 -15.27 3.71 -7.61
CA ARG A 90 -16.43 3.07 -7.00
C ARG A 90 -16.33 3.41 -5.54
N GLY A 91 -17.21 4.31 -5.09
CA GLY A 91 -17.31 4.69 -3.70
C GLY A 91 -17.76 3.49 -2.89
N HIS A 92 -16.82 2.76 -2.34
CA HIS A 92 -17.04 1.96 -1.14
C HIS A 92 -15.91 2.33 -0.19
N ALA A 93 -16.24 3.16 0.79
CA ALA A 93 -15.44 3.22 2.00
C ALA A 93 -15.45 1.79 2.56
N ALA A 94 -14.39 1.04 2.31
CA ALA A 94 -14.11 -0.15 3.09
C ALA A 94 -13.89 0.34 4.52
N GLU A 95 -14.96 0.37 5.31
CA GLU A 95 -14.87 0.61 6.74
C GLU A 95 -14.17 -0.62 7.33
N VAL A 96 -12.84 -0.59 7.31
CA VAL A 96 -12.01 -1.59 7.98
C VAL A 96 -12.12 -1.30 9.47
N ARG A 97 -13.23 -1.74 10.10
CA ARG A 97 -13.32 -1.82 11.56
C ARG A 97 -12.45 -2.96 12.06
N PHE A 98 -11.13 -2.73 12.09
CA PHE A 98 -10.25 -3.52 12.93
C PHE A 98 -10.57 -3.12 14.38
N ARG A 99 -11.44 -3.91 15.02
CA ARG A 99 -11.83 -3.74 16.42
C ARG A 99 -10.55 -3.77 17.25
N LEU A 100 -10.14 -2.60 17.75
CA LEU A 100 -9.00 -2.43 18.65
C LEU A 100 -9.07 -3.51 19.75
N LEU A 101 -8.05 -4.36 19.81
CA LEU A 101 -7.68 -5.02 21.05
C LEU A 101 -7.21 -3.91 22.01
N HIS A 102 -8.17 -3.29 22.69
CA HIS A 102 -7.92 -2.66 23.97
C HIS A 102 -7.62 -3.79 24.96
N PRO A 103 -6.46 -3.84 25.63
CA PRO A 103 -6.43 -4.47 26.93
C PRO A 103 -7.27 -3.58 27.85
N ALA A 104 -8.45 -4.07 28.23
CA ALA A 104 -9.12 -3.58 29.43
C ALA A 104 -8.14 -3.71 30.60
N GLY A 105 -8.08 -2.66 31.42
CA GLY A 105 -7.04 -2.49 32.42
C GLY A 105 -6.95 -3.59 33.48
N ALA A 106 -5.79 -3.59 34.12
CA ALA A 106 -5.60 -3.86 35.54
C ALA A 106 -4.51 -2.91 36.04
#